data_AF-A0A0C3ASV3-F1
#
_entry.id   AF-A0A0C3ASV3-F1
#
_cell.length_a   1.000
_cell.length_b   1.000
_cell.length_c   1.000
_cell.angle_alpha   90.00
_cell.angle_beta   90.00
_cell.angle_gamma   90.00
#
_symmetry.space_group_name_H-M   'P 1'
#
loop_
_entity.id
_entity.type
_entity.pdbx_description
1 polymer ?
#
loop_
_entity_poly.entity_id
_entity_poly.type
_entity_poly.pdbx_seq_one_letter_code
_entity_poly.pdbx_strand_id
1 'polypeptide(L)'
;MDVVHLCLSLTPVPGLGPAFSALRFIWSSIERANASKCQLEALAQSIAQLLKALDGEYRNGRLLQARTSTPLADLHKLLEEISAFVQKEASCGFLKLLFTKDQRIVRIESYYRRIGISIESFQASCSVLESTSLVRNDDARADDQRLLNERLLQLERNQERLIETLRRLHGDDGVTSAKA
;
A
#
# COMPACT_ATOMS: atom_id res chain seq x y z
N MET A 1 -1.12 15.89 -11.02
CA MET A 1 -1.07 16.16 -9.56
C MET A 1 -1.86 15.08 -8.86
N ASP A 2 -1.22 14.38 -7.92
CA ASP A 2 -1.76 13.20 -7.24
C ASP A 2 -3.07 13.51 -6.49
N VAL A 3 -4.11 12.72 -6.72
CA VAL A 3 -5.41 12.85 -6.03
C VAL A 3 -5.24 12.69 -4.52
N VAL A 4 -4.25 11.90 -4.08
CA VAL A 4 -3.93 11.76 -2.67
C VAL A 4 -3.51 13.11 -2.08
N HIS A 5 -2.52 13.79 -2.66
CA HIS A 5 -2.07 15.10 -2.17
C HIS A 5 -3.19 16.15 -2.15
N LEU A 6 -4.08 16.14 -3.14
CA LEU A 6 -5.27 16.97 -3.11
C LEU A 6 -6.11 16.64 -1.87
N CYS A 7 -6.48 15.38 -1.65
CA CYS A 7 -7.28 14.96 -0.50
C CYS A 7 -6.62 15.24 0.85
N LEU A 8 -5.29 15.13 0.95
CA LEU A 8 -4.56 15.43 2.19
C LEU A 8 -4.73 16.91 2.59
N SER A 9 -4.82 17.82 1.60
CA SER A 9 -4.97 19.27 1.78
C SER A 9 -6.43 19.75 1.95
N LEU A 10 -7.41 18.90 1.67
CA LEU A 10 -8.82 19.27 1.79
C LEU A 10 -9.27 19.38 3.26
N THR A 11 -10.17 20.34 3.50
CA THR A 11 -10.96 20.39 4.73
C THR A 11 -12.26 19.62 4.50
N PRO A 12 -12.43 18.41 5.04
CA PRO A 12 -13.58 17.57 4.73
C PRO A 12 -14.88 18.13 5.33
N VAL A 13 -16.02 17.85 4.68
CA VAL A 13 -17.34 18.11 5.25
C VAL A 13 -17.54 17.42 6.61
N PRO A 14 -18.38 17.98 7.51
CA PRO A 14 -18.72 17.34 8.78
C PRO A 14 -19.17 15.89 8.57
N GLY A 15 -18.59 14.96 9.34
CA GLY A 15 -18.83 13.52 9.21
C GLY A 15 -17.76 12.75 8.43
N LEU A 16 -17.06 13.36 7.47
CA LEU A 16 -15.95 12.71 6.73
C LEU A 16 -14.57 12.92 7.37
N GLY A 17 -14.47 13.76 8.40
CA GLY A 17 -13.23 14.04 9.12
C GLY A 17 -12.42 12.81 9.53
N PRO A 18 -13.03 11.78 10.14
CA PRO A 18 -12.32 10.55 10.51
C PRO A 18 -11.77 9.79 9.29
N ALA A 19 -12.54 9.64 8.22
CA ALA A 19 -12.08 8.99 6.98
C ALA A 19 -10.85 9.67 6.36
N PHE A 20 -10.86 11.01 6.27
CA PHE A 20 -9.72 11.77 5.76
C PHE A 20 -8.50 11.67 6.67
N SER A 21 -8.72 11.59 7.99
CA SER A 21 -7.64 11.39 8.96
C SER A 21 -7.01 10.00 8.81
N ALA A 22 -7.82 8.96 8.59
CA ALA A 22 -7.35 7.61 8.28
C ALA A 22 -6.53 7.60 6.98
N LEU A 23 -6.97 8.28 5.91
CA LEU A 23 -6.19 8.39 4.67
C LEU A 23 -4.81 9.04 4.90
N ARG A 24 -4.74 10.12 5.69
CA ARG A 24 -3.45 10.76 6.05
C ARG A 24 -2.53 9.77 6.78
N PHE A 25 -3.08 9.02 7.71
CA PHE A 25 -2.32 8.02 8.46
C PHE A 25 -1.83 6.87 7.57
N ILE A 26 -2.70 6.35 6.70
CA ILE A 26 -2.35 5.34 5.69
C ILE A 26 -1.18 5.85 4.84
N TRP A 27 -1.30 7.04 4.26
CA TRP A 27 -0.27 7.62 3.41
C TRP A 27 1.09 7.73 4.12
N SER A 28 1.10 8.29 5.34
CA SER A 28 2.34 8.39 6.14
C SER A 28 2.95 7.03 6.51
N SER A 29 2.13 5.98 6.58
CA SER A 29 2.60 4.63 6.87
C SER A 29 3.16 3.93 5.62
N ILE A 30 2.61 4.22 4.44
CA ILE A 30 3.12 3.72 3.15
C ILE A 30 4.53 4.22 2.88
N GLU A 31 4.83 5.48 3.22
CA GLU A 31 6.17 6.04 3.05
C GLU A 31 7.26 5.21 3.77
N ARG A 32 6.88 4.53 4.86
CA ARG A 32 7.74 3.65 5.66
C ARG A 32 7.64 2.17 5.28
N ALA A 33 6.78 1.79 4.32
CA ALA A 33 6.58 0.40 3.94
C ALA A 33 7.75 -0.14 3.12
N ASN A 34 8.21 -1.34 3.49
CA ASN A 34 9.37 -1.99 2.85
C ASN A 34 8.99 -2.93 1.68
N ALA A 35 7.72 -3.31 1.58
CA ALA A 35 7.19 -4.22 0.57
C ALA A 35 5.77 -3.83 0.15
N SER A 36 5.37 -4.28 -1.05
CA SER A 36 4.07 -3.96 -1.67
C SER A 36 3.78 -2.46 -1.72
N LYS A 37 4.81 -1.63 -1.93
CA LYS A 37 4.69 -0.18 -1.80
C LYS A 37 3.80 0.37 -2.91
N CYS A 38 4.02 -0.06 -4.15
CA CYS A 38 3.21 0.37 -5.28
C CYS A 38 1.73 -0.04 -5.09
N GLN A 39 1.48 -1.28 -4.65
CA GLN A 39 0.11 -1.76 -4.39
C GLN A 39 -0.59 -0.98 -3.28
N LEU A 40 0.13 -0.61 -2.22
CA LEU A 40 -0.39 0.20 -1.13
C LEU A 40 -0.63 1.66 -1.57
N GLU A 41 0.26 2.23 -2.38
CA GLU A 41 0.08 3.57 -2.98
C GLU A 41 -1.16 3.61 -3.88
N ALA A 42 -1.33 2.61 -4.74
CA ALA A 42 -2.52 2.47 -5.57
C ALA A 42 -3.80 2.36 -4.72
N LEU A 43 -3.73 1.64 -3.58
CA LEU A 43 -4.86 1.50 -2.67
C LEU A 43 -5.23 2.85 -2.03
N ALA A 44 -4.22 3.60 -1.59
CA ALA A 44 -4.41 4.95 -1.05
C ALA A 44 -5.00 5.91 -2.10
N GLN A 45 -4.60 5.79 -3.37
CA GLN A 45 -5.20 6.56 -4.47
C GLN A 45 -6.68 6.24 -4.66
N SER A 46 -7.06 4.96 -4.66
CA SER A 46 -8.48 4.57 -4.76
C SER A 46 -9.31 5.08 -3.59
N ILE A 47 -8.77 5.01 -2.36
CA ILE A 47 -9.41 5.61 -1.18
C ILE A 47 -9.56 7.12 -1.35
N ALA A 48 -8.49 7.82 -1.76
CA ALA A 48 -8.52 9.26 -1.95
C ALA A 48 -9.56 9.69 -3.00
N GLN A 49 -9.68 8.93 -4.10
CA GLN A 49 -10.68 9.17 -5.12
C GLN A 49 -12.10 9.00 -4.57
N LEU A 50 -12.36 7.96 -3.77
CA LEU A 50 -13.66 7.73 -3.13
C LEU A 50 -14.00 8.90 -2.18
N LEU A 51 -13.07 9.25 -1.29
CA LEU A 51 -13.28 10.33 -0.33
C LEU A 51 -13.50 11.68 -0.99
N LYS A 52 -12.78 11.97 -2.09
CA LYS A 52 -13.00 13.18 -2.89
C LYS A 52 -14.41 13.21 -3.48
N ALA A 53 -14.86 12.08 -4.05
CA ALA A 53 -16.18 11.99 -4.64
C ALA A 53 -17.27 12.19 -3.57
N LEU A 54 -17.16 11.50 -2.43
CA LEU A 54 -18.09 11.66 -1.31
C LEU A 54 -18.13 13.10 -0.79
N ASP A 55 -16.98 13.74 -0.56
CA ASP A 55 -16.92 15.13 -0.10
C ASP A 55 -17.64 16.07 -1.09
N GLY A 56 -17.43 15.87 -2.40
CA GLY A 56 -18.14 16.61 -3.45
C GLY A 56 -19.66 16.38 -3.43
N GLU A 57 -20.10 15.13 -3.29
CA GLU A 57 -21.53 14.79 -3.25
C GLU A 57 -22.25 15.36 -2.02
N TYR A 58 -21.61 15.33 -0.85
CA TYR A 58 -22.15 15.97 0.36
C TYR A 58 -22.19 17.50 0.23
N ARG A 59 -21.13 18.13 -0.30
CA ARG A 59 -21.11 19.58 -0.54
C ARG A 59 -22.21 20.04 -1.49
N ASN A 60 -22.52 19.22 -2.48
CA ASN A 60 -23.59 19.48 -3.45
C ASN A 60 -24.99 19.11 -2.92
N GLY A 61 -25.11 18.63 -1.68
CA GLY A 61 -26.38 18.22 -1.08
C GLY A 61 -27.03 16.99 -1.72
N ARG A 62 -26.29 16.25 -2.57
CA ARG A 62 -26.78 15.05 -3.26
C ARG A 62 -26.77 13.83 -2.33
N LEU A 63 -25.80 13.76 -1.42
CA LEU A 63 -25.81 12.79 -0.33
C LEU A 63 -26.32 13.44 0.96
N LEU A 64 -27.31 12.79 1.57
CA LEU A 64 -27.89 13.19 2.85
C LEU A 64 -27.37 12.30 3.96
N GLN A 65 -26.79 12.90 5.00
CA GLN A 65 -26.16 12.20 6.12
C GLN A 65 -27.09 11.18 6.81
N ALA A 66 -28.39 11.47 6.90
CA ALA A 66 -29.38 10.58 7.48
C ALA A 66 -29.58 9.27 6.69
N ARG A 67 -29.28 9.27 5.38
CA ARG A 67 -29.41 8.10 4.50
C ARG A 67 -28.09 7.33 4.35
N THR A 68 -26.97 7.94 4.71
CA THR A 68 -25.62 7.41 4.47
C THR A 68 -24.86 7.09 5.76
N SER A 69 -25.51 7.18 6.93
CA SER A 69 -24.87 6.95 8.23
C SER A 69 -24.25 5.55 8.35
N THR A 70 -24.97 4.50 7.95
CA THR A 70 -24.47 3.11 7.98
C THR A 70 -23.33 2.89 6.98
N PRO A 71 -23.48 3.19 5.67
CA PRO A 71 -22.37 3.16 4.71
C PRO A 71 -21.12 3.91 5.18
N LEU A 72 -21.29 5.07 5.81
CA LEU A 72 -20.19 5.87 6.31
C LEU A 72 -19.50 5.23 7.51
N ALA A 73 -20.25 4.65 8.43
CA ALA A 73 -19.69 3.90 9.56
C ALA A 73 -18.91 2.67 9.10
N ASP A 74 -19.41 1.96 8.09
CA ASP A 74 -18.73 0.79 7.53
C ASP A 74 -17.47 1.17 6.76
N LEU A 75 -17.51 2.28 6.00
CA LEU A 75 -16.33 2.84 5.37
C LEU A 75 -15.26 3.23 6.40
N HIS A 76 -15.65 3.87 7.51
CA HIS A 76 -14.71 4.20 8.58
C HIS A 76 -14.00 2.96 9.14
N LYS A 77 -14.75 1.90 9.47
CA LYS A 77 -14.16 0.64 9.95
C LYS A 77 -13.21 0.03 8.92
N LEU A 78 -13.59 0.04 7.64
CA LEU A 78 -12.72 -0.44 6.56
C LEU A 78 -11.40 0.35 6.50
N LEU A 79 -11.46 1.68 6.61
CA LEU A 79 -10.26 2.52 6.60
C LEU A 79 -9.38 2.33 7.83
N GLU A 80 -9.96 2.08 9.01
CA GLU A 80 -9.22 1.72 10.22
C GLU A 80 -8.51 0.36 10.06
N GLU A 81 -9.18 -0.64 9.49
CA GLU A 81 -8.56 -1.94 9.21
C GLU A 81 -7.40 -1.82 8.22
N ILE A 82 -7.57 -1.04 7.15
CA ILE A 82 -6.51 -0.77 6.17
C ILE A 82 -5.35 -0.03 6.85
N SER A 83 -5.65 0.97 7.68
CA SER A 83 -4.64 1.72 8.44
C SER A 83 -3.79 0.80 9.32
N ALA A 84 -4.44 -0.06 10.11
CA ALA A 84 -3.77 -1.02 10.98
C ALA A 84 -2.92 -2.03 10.18
N PHE A 85 -3.44 -2.48 9.04
CA PHE A 85 -2.70 -3.36 8.13
C PHE A 85 -1.45 -2.69 7.56
N VAL A 86 -1.58 -1.49 6.98
CA VAL A 86 -0.44 -0.74 6.40
C VAL A 86 0.62 -0.46 7.47
N GLN A 87 0.21 -0.06 8.68
CA GLN A 87 1.12 0.17 9.80
C GLN A 87 1.90 -1.11 10.17
N LYS A 88 1.20 -2.24 10.20
CA LYS A 88 1.83 -3.54 10.47
C LYS A 88 2.85 -3.91 9.40
N GLU A 89 2.51 -3.74 8.12
CA GLU A 89 3.44 -4.00 7.01
C GLU A 89 4.66 -3.07 7.07
N ALA A 90 4.49 -1.79 7.44
CA ALA A 90 5.59 -0.84 7.61
C ALA A 90 6.56 -1.21 8.74
N SER A 91 6.05 -1.86 9.79
CA SER A 91 6.86 -2.33 10.93
C SER A 91 7.50 -3.71 10.73
N CYS A 92 7.10 -4.46 9.69
CA CYS A 92 7.57 -5.82 9.48
C CYS A 92 8.95 -5.88 8.81
N GLY A 93 9.81 -6.78 9.30
CA GLY A 93 11.11 -7.05 8.67
C GLY A 93 10.99 -7.79 7.34
N PHE A 94 12.00 -7.62 6.48
CA PHE A 94 12.03 -8.14 5.11
C PHE A 94 11.69 -9.64 4.99
N LEU A 95 12.32 -10.50 5.79
CA LEU A 95 12.09 -11.96 5.68
C LEU A 95 10.63 -12.33 5.96
N LYS A 96 10.02 -11.70 6.97
CA LYS A 96 8.60 -11.91 7.27
C LYS A 96 7.73 -11.46 6.11
N LEU A 97 8.03 -10.29 5.53
CA LEU A 97 7.32 -9.76 4.36
C LEU A 97 7.45 -10.65 3.13
N LEU A 98 8.58 -11.34 2.96
CA LEU A 98 8.82 -12.30 1.90
C LEU A 98 7.96 -13.56 2.09
N PHE A 99 7.99 -14.14 3.29
CA PHE A 99 7.23 -15.37 3.59
C PHE A 99 5.71 -15.16 3.62
N THR A 100 5.22 -13.94 3.90
CA THR A 100 3.79 -13.63 3.92
C THR A 100 3.29 -12.93 2.65
N LYS A 101 4.04 -12.98 1.53
CA LYS A 101 3.72 -12.25 0.29
C LYS A 101 2.32 -12.58 -0.23
N ASP A 102 1.98 -13.86 -0.35
CA ASP A 102 0.70 -14.26 -0.94
C ASP A 102 -0.48 -13.88 -0.04
N GLN A 103 -0.32 -13.99 1.28
CA GLN A 103 -1.32 -13.52 2.25
C GLN A 103 -1.52 -12.01 2.16
N ARG A 104 -0.43 -11.25 1.95
CA ARG A 104 -0.49 -9.79 1.77
C ARG A 104 -1.24 -9.43 0.49
N ILE A 105 -0.94 -10.08 -0.63
CA ILE A 105 -1.60 -9.86 -1.92
C ILE A 105 -3.11 -10.10 -1.79
N VAL A 106 -3.52 -11.25 -1.25
CA VAL A 106 -4.93 -11.58 -1.05
C VAL A 106 -5.64 -10.57 -0.15
N ARG A 107 -4.97 -10.08 0.90
CA ARG A 107 -5.53 -9.02 1.76
C ARG A 107 -5.74 -7.73 1.00
N ILE A 108 -4.76 -7.28 0.22
CA ILE A 108 -4.87 -6.05 -0.58
C ILE A 108 -6.03 -6.17 -1.58
N GLU A 109 -6.11 -7.28 -2.33
CA GLU A 109 -7.21 -7.55 -3.26
C GLU A 109 -8.58 -7.52 -2.54
N SER A 110 -8.65 -8.07 -1.33
CA SER A 110 -9.88 -8.03 -0.52
C SER A 110 -10.31 -6.60 -0.15
N TYR A 111 -9.35 -5.68 0.07
CA TYR A 111 -9.65 -4.28 0.36
C TYR A 111 -10.20 -3.56 -0.87
N TYR A 112 -9.65 -3.80 -2.06
CA TYR A 112 -10.22 -3.26 -3.30
C TYR A 112 -11.67 -3.69 -3.49
N ARG A 113 -11.96 -4.98 -3.27
CA ARG A 113 -13.33 -5.49 -3.36
C ARG A 113 -14.27 -4.82 -2.36
N ARG A 114 -13.83 -4.63 -1.11
CA ARG A 114 -14.63 -3.96 -0.07
C ARG A 114 -14.81 -2.47 -0.31
N ILE A 115 -13.84 -1.81 -0.94
CA ILE A 115 -13.99 -0.44 -1.44
C ILE A 115 -15.03 -0.37 -2.54
N GLY A 116 -15.04 -1.33 -3.48
CA GLY A 116 -16.09 -1.48 -4.50
C GLY A 116 -17.49 -1.57 -3.88
N ILE A 117 -17.68 -2.50 -2.93
CA ILE A 117 -18.96 -2.63 -2.19
C ILE A 117 -19.32 -1.32 -1.46
N SER A 118 -18.33 -0.63 -0.89
CA SER A 118 -18.57 0.66 -0.24
C SER A 118 -19.06 1.70 -1.25
N ILE A 119 -18.46 1.78 -2.45
CA ILE A 119 -18.89 2.68 -3.53
C ILE A 119 -20.36 2.42 -3.89
N GLU A 120 -20.74 1.17 -4.10
CA GLU A 120 -22.12 0.77 -4.42
C GLU A 120 -23.11 1.20 -3.31
N SER A 121 -22.71 1.06 -2.04
CA SER A 121 -23.56 1.35 -0.88
C SER A 121 -23.95 2.84 -0.75
N PHE A 122 -23.15 3.75 -1.31
CA PHE A 122 -23.47 5.18 -1.34
C PHE A 122 -24.45 5.56 -2.45
N GLN A 123 -24.90 4.61 -3.30
CA GLN A 123 -25.80 4.83 -4.44
C GLN A 123 -25.36 6.01 -5.35
N ALA A 124 -24.08 6.38 -5.28
CA ALA A 124 -23.57 7.60 -5.88
C ALA A 124 -23.05 7.29 -7.28
N SER A 125 -23.02 8.31 -8.12
CA SER A 125 -22.47 8.32 -9.49
C SER A 125 -20.96 8.04 -9.59
N CYS A 126 -20.40 7.31 -8.63
CA CYS A 126 -19.00 6.93 -8.47
C CYS A 126 -18.60 5.67 -9.25
N SER A 127 -19.47 5.13 -10.12
CA SER A 127 -19.21 3.90 -10.89
C SER A 127 -17.94 3.92 -11.74
N VAL A 128 -17.41 5.11 -12.05
CA VAL A 128 -16.14 5.28 -12.78
C VAL A 128 -14.92 4.84 -11.95
N LEU A 129 -15.01 4.75 -10.62
CA LEU A 129 -13.87 4.36 -9.77
C LEU A 129 -13.50 2.88 -9.87
N GLU A 130 -14.48 2.01 -10.08
CA GLU A 130 -14.36 0.58 -9.76
C GLU A 130 -13.45 -0.17 -10.74
N SER A 131 -13.68 -0.01 -12.04
CA SER A 131 -12.87 -0.65 -13.09
C SER A 131 -11.45 -0.09 -13.19
N THR A 132 -11.26 1.22 -12.95
CA THR A 132 -9.91 1.80 -12.89
C THR A 132 -9.10 1.39 -11.67
N SER A 133 -9.73 1.03 -10.56
CA SER A 133 -9.01 0.68 -9.33
C SER A 133 -8.39 -0.72 -9.38
N LEU A 134 -9.07 -1.69 -10.01
CA LEU A 134 -8.55 -3.06 -10.16
C LEU A 134 -7.37 -3.12 -11.12
N VAL A 135 -7.47 -2.48 -12.29
CA VAL A 135 -6.36 -2.44 -13.27
C VAL A 135 -5.11 -1.80 -12.65
N ARG A 136 -5.28 -0.72 -11.87
CA ARG A 136 -4.16 -0.11 -11.14
C ARG A 136 -3.54 -1.03 -10.10
N ASN A 137 -4.31 -1.92 -9.48
CA ASN A 137 -3.76 -2.88 -8.54
C ASN A 137 -2.86 -3.90 -9.25
N ASP A 138 -3.30 -4.40 -10.40
CA ASP A 138 -2.54 -5.38 -11.18
C ASP A 138 -1.22 -4.79 -11.70
N ASP A 139 -1.27 -3.56 -12.23
CA ASP A 139 -0.07 -2.84 -12.66
C ASP A 139 0.89 -2.61 -11.48
N ALA A 140 0.36 -2.13 -10.35
CA ALA A 140 1.14 -1.90 -9.15
C ALA A 140 1.75 -3.19 -8.57
N ARG A 141 1.04 -4.32 -8.68
CA ARG A 141 1.54 -5.65 -8.32
C ARG A 141 2.71 -6.06 -9.20
N ALA A 142 2.61 -5.81 -10.51
CA ALA A 142 3.70 -6.11 -11.44
C ALA A 142 4.96 -5.29 -11.12
N ASP A 143 4.79 -4.03 -10.73
CA ASP A 143 5.90 -3.15 -10.33
C ASP A 143 6.54 -3.58 -9.01
N ASP A 144 5.74 -3.91 -8.00
CA ASP A 144 6.26 -4.45 -6.73
C ASP A 144 7.01 -5.79 -6.94
N GLN A 145 6.52 -6.64 -7.84
CA GLN A 145 7.18 -7.91 -8.17
C GLN A 145 8.51 -7.68 -8.90
N ARG A 146 8.58 -6.70 -9.80
CA ARG A 146 9.84 -6.28 -10.44
C ARG A 146 10.86 -5.80 -9.41
N LEU A 147 10.45 -4.90 -8.52
CA LEU A 147 11.32 -4.36 -7.48
C LEU A 147 11.83 -5.46 -6.53
N LEU A 148 10.97 -6.42 -6.18
CA LEU A 148 11.38 -7.56 -5.36
C LEU A 148 12.45 -8.40 -6.07
N ASN A 149 12.25 -8.71 -7.36
CA ASN A 149 13.22 -9.51 -8.13
C ASN A 149 14.57 -8.79 -8.24
N GLU A 150 14.58 -7.47 -8.44
CA GLU A 150 15.81 -6.67 -8.45
C GLU A 150 16.56 -6.73 -7.12
N ARG A 151 15.84 -6.65 -5.99
CA ARG A 151 16.45 -6.77 -4.65
C ARG A 151 17.03 -8.15 -4.39
N LEU A 152 16.35 -9.22 -4.85
CA LEU A 152 16.85 -10.58 -4.73
C LEU A 152 18.13 -10.80 -5.54
N LEU A 153 18.19 -10.30 -6.78
CA LEU A 153 19.40 -10.34 -7.60
C LEU A 153 20.57 -9.58 -6.97
N GLN A 154 20.30 -8.43 -6.34
CA GLN A 154 21.33 -7.70 -5.59
C GLN A 154 21.84 -8.51 -4.40
N LEU A 155 20.95 -9.19 -3.68
CA LEU A 155 21.32 -10.03 -2.54
C LEU A 155 22.21 -11.20 -2.97
N GLU A 156 21.87 -11.87 -4.07
CA GLU A 156 22.68 -12.97 -4.64
C GLU A 156 24.08 -12.49 -5.02
N ARG A 157 24.21 -11.37 -5.74
CA ARG A 157 25.52 -10.80 -6.08
C ARG A 157 26.33 -10.40 -4.85
N ASN A 158 25.68 -9.87 -3.82
CA ASN A 158 26.35 -9.52 -2.57
C ASN A 158 26.85 -10.77 -1.84
N GLN A 159 26.08 -11.85 -1.87
CA GLN A 159 26.50 -13.13 -1.32
C GLN A 159 27.70 -13.72 -2.07
N GLU A 160 27.69 -13.68 -3.41
CA GLU A 160 28.83 -14.12 -4.23
C GLU A 160 30.10 -13.34 -3.91
N ARG A 161 30.01 -12.01 -3.81
CA ARG A 161 31.14 -11.14 -3.43
C ARG A 161 31.66 -11.45 -2.03
N LEU A 162 30.76 -11.73 -1.08
CA LEU A 162 31.14 -12.10 0.27
C LEU A 162 31.90 -13.43 0.28
N ILE A 163 31.41 -14.44 -0.43
CA ILE A 163 32.08 -15.74 -0.56
C ILE A 163 33.47 -15.58 -1.20
N GLU A 164 33.58 -14.79 -2.27
CA GLU A 164 34.85 -14.53 -2.93
C GLU A 164 35.85 -13.82 -1.99
N THR A 165 35.38 -12.83 -1.24
CA THR A 165 36.22 -12.12 -0.26
C THR A 165 36.70 -13.05 0.85
N LEU A 166 35.79 -13.89 1.38
CA LEU A 166 36.14 -14.89 2.40
C LEU A 166 37.15 -15.91 1.87
N ARG A 167 37.02 -16.37 0.62
CA ARG A 167 37.99 -17.27 -0.01
C ARG A 167 39.37 -16.62 -0.16
N ARG A 168 39.44 -15.35 -0.55
CA ARG A 168 40.71 -14.62 -0.65
C ARG A 168 41.39 -14.48 0.71
N LEU A 169 40.63 -14.15 1.75
CA LEU A 169 41.16 -14.04 3.11
C LEU A 169 41.66 -15.39 3.67
N HIS A 170 41.03 -16.51 3.33
CA HIS A 170 41.47 -17.84 3.78
C HIS A 170 42.51 -18.49 2.85
N GLY A 171 42.70 -17.99 1.63
CA GLY A 171 43.65 -18.50 0.65
C GLY A 171 45.06 -17.92 0.76
N ASP A 172 45.22 -16.77 1.45
CA ASP A 172 46.50 -16.05 1.56
C ASP A 172 47.36 -16.52 2.76
N ASP A 173 46.79 -17.27 3.70
CA ASP A 173 47.53 -17.85 4.85
C ASP A 173 48.39 -19.08 4.48
N GLY A 174 48.40 -19.51 3.21
CA GLY A 174 49.01 -20.76 2.76
C GLY A 174 50.29 -20.65 1.91
N VAL A 175 50.76 -19.46 1.53
CA VAL A 175 51.87 -19.31 0.56
C VAL A 175 53.00 -18.41 1.06
N THR A 176 53.44 -18.61 2.31
CA THR A 176 54.78 -18.17 2.74
C THR A 176 55.35 -19.14 3.78
N SER A 177 55.77 -20.33 3.35
CA SER A 177 56.83 -21.05 4.05
C SER A 177 57.52 -22.06 3.14
N ALA A 178 58.85 -22.10 3.26
CA ALA A 178 59.79 -23.09 2.74
C ALA A 178 60.19 -23.01 1.24
N LYS A 179 61.05 -22.03 0.92
CA LYS A 179 62.32 -22.32 0.25
C LYS A 179 63.46 -21.55 0.93
N ALA A 180 64.21 -22.25 1.76
CA ALA A 180 65.56 -21.92 2.19
C ALA A 180 66.41 -23.20 2.05
#